data_AF-A0A9P7ARE4-F1
#
_entry.id   AF-A0A9P7ARE4-F1
#
_cell.length_a   1.000
_cell.length_b   1.000
_cell.length_c   1.000
_cell.angle_alpha   90.00
_cell.angle_beta   90.00
_cell.angle_gamma   90.00
#
_symmetry.space_group_name_H-M   'P 1'
#
loop_
_entity.id
_entity.type
_entity.pdbx_description
1 polymer ?
#
loop_
_entity_poly.entity_id
_entity_poly.type
_entity_poly.pdbx_seq_one_letter_code
_entity_poly.pdbx_strand_id
1 'polypeptide(L)'
;FLDLFDADEYVDCRKDNHFYPFASRNEWEVTGFLLQSLLSMAAINEFLALSMIQELNLSFKNTKELRSCAEMLPKGPSWKCQIITSLHSTKHLIRLFWRDPVKCLESLFSNPLFHDKLNFVPCRVYTAAGWLLHVYSEWLTGDSAWDIQ
;
A
#
# COMPACT_ATOMS: atom_id res chain seq x y z
N PHE A 1 -8.89 -12.61 1.52
CA PHE A 1 -8.10 -11.41 1.15
C PHE A 1 -6.93 -11.18 2.09
N LEU A 2 -7.13 -11.23 3.43
CA LEU A 2 -6.01 -11.33 4.38
C LEU A 2 -5.07 -12.50 4.09
N ASP A 3 -5.56 -13.55 3.44
CA ASP A 3 -4.78 -14.73 3.02
C ASP A 3 -3.51 -14.39 2.23
N LEU A 4 -3.45 -13.27 1.50
CA LEU A 4 -2.24 -12.84 0.79
C LEU A 4 -1.20 -12.21 1.73
N PHE A 5 -1.65 -11.49 2.75
CA PHE A 5 -0.78 -10.99 3.80
C PHE A 5 -0.30 -12.15 4.69
N ASP A 6 -1.20 -13.09 5.00
CA ASP A 6 -0.96 -14.27 5.84
C ASP A 6 -0.25 -15.43 5.11
N ALA A 7 -0.07 -15.35 3.78
CA ALA A 7 0.72 -16.29 2.98
C ALA A 7 2.11 -15.77 2.59
N ASP A 8 2.52 -14.58 3.06
CA ASP A 8 3.86 -14.06 2.83
C ASP A 8 4.92 -14.89 3.59
N GLU A 9 6.09 -15.08 3.01
CA GLU A 9 7.17 -15.93 3.56
C GLU A 9 7.62 -15.47 4.96
N TYR A 10 7.40 -14.19 5.30
CA TYR A 10 7.79 -13.60 6.57
C TYR A 10 6.63 -13.37 7.54
N VAL A 11 5.49 -14.04 7.32
CA VAL A 11 4.29 -13.92 8.19
C VAL A 11 4.61 -14.24 9.64
N ASP A 12 5.35 -15.32 9.89
CA ASP A 12 5.70 -15.71 11.26
C ASP A 12 6.59 -14.66 11.92
N CYS A 13 7.53 -14.06 11.19
CA CYS A 13 8.35 -12.94 11.70
C CYS A 13 7.50 -11.71 12.02
N ARG A 14 6.41 -11.48 11.27
CA ARG A 14 5.51 -10.33 11.48
C ARG A 14 4.54 -10.49 12.65
N LYS A 15 4.34 -11.70 13.16
CA LYS A 15 3.57 -11.93 14.40
C LYS A 15 4.27 -11.33 15.62
N ASP A 16 5.58 -11.49 15.70
CA ASP A 16 6.39 -10.94 16.80
C ASP A 16 6.79 -9.48 16.54
N ASN A 17 7.04 -9.13 15.27
CA ASN A 17 7.40 -7.77 14.87
C ASN A 17 6.64 -7.33 13.61
N HIS A 18 5.58 -6.56 13.81
CA HIS A 18 4.75 -6.01 12.72
C HIS A 18 5.53 -5.19 11.67
N PHE A 19 6.74 -4.71 12.00
CA PHE A 19 7.59 -3.90 11.11
C PHE A 19 8.67 -4.71 10.37
N TYR A 20 8.70 -6.03 10.54
CA TYR A 20 9.65 -6.88 9.82
C TYR A 20 9.55 -6.65 8.30
N PRO A 21 10.68 -6.45 7.58
CA PRO A 21 12.06 -6.82 7.92
C PRO A 21 12.85 -5.80 8.76
N PHE A 22 12.25 -4.68 9.16
CA PHE A 22 12.89 -3.69 10.02
C PHE A 22 12.77 -4.10 11.48
N ALA A 23 13.78 -3.81 12.29
CA ALA A 23 13.83 -4.18 13.70
C ALA A 23 12.80 -3.44 14.56
N SER A 24 12.34 -2.25 14.13
CA SER A 24 11.39 -1.45 14.90
C SER A 24 10.57 -0.50 14.04
N ARG A 25 9.50 0.06 14.64
CA ARG A 25 8.72 1.16 14.05
C ARG A 25 9.59 2.36 13.68
N ASN A 26 10.50 2.76 14.56
CA ASN A 26 11.35 3.94 14.35
C ASN A 26 12.26 3.74 13.13
N GLU A 27 12.81 2.53 12.99
CA GLU A 27 13.60 2.17 11.80
C GLU A 27 12.75 2.17 10.52
N TRP A 28 11.51 1.66 10.60
CA TRP A 28 10.58 1.69 9.47
C TRP A 28 10.24 3.13 9.03
N GLU A 29 10.07 4.07 9.97
CA GLU A 29 9.79 5.48 9.66
C GLU A 29 10.98 6.15 8.95
N VAL A 30 12.21 5.95 9.45
CA VAL A 30 13.44 6.44 8.80
C VAL A 30 13.59 5.85 7.41
N THR A 31 13.37 4.54 7.28
CA THR A 31 13.43 3.83 5.99
C THR A 31 12.42 4.38 5.00
N GLY A 32 11.17 4.56 5.43
CA GLY A 32 10.10 5.11 4.61
C GLY A 32 10.45 6.50 4.09
N PHE A 33 10.99 7.37 4.95
CA PHE A 33 11.47 8.68 4.54
C PHE A 33 12.60 8.60 3.51
N LEU A 34 13.63 7.78 3.74
CA LEU A 34 14.76 7.63 2.83
C LEU A 34 14.34 7.08 1.46
N LEU A 35 13.47 6.08 1.42
CA LEU A 35 12.99 5.47 0.18
C LEU A 35 12.09 6.39 -0.65
N GLN A 36 11.34 7.27 0.01
CA GLN A 36 10.46 8.24 -0.63
C GLN A 36 11.17 9.56 -0.96
N SER A 37 12.36 9.78 -0.40
CA SER A 37 13.18 10.94 -0.69
C SER A 37 13.68 10.93 -2.15
N LEU A 38 13.88 12.11 -2.72
CA LEU A 38 14.53 12.27 -4.03
C LEU A 38 16.08 12.21 -3.93
N LEU A 39 16.61 11.66 -2.83
CA LEU A 39 18.04 11.56 -2.61
C LEU A 39 18.67 10.52 -3.54
N SER A 40 19.88 10.80 -3.99
CA SER A 40 20.68 9.81 -4.70
C SER A 40 21.12 8.69 -3.74
N MET A 41 21.44 7.51 -4.28
CA MET A 41 22.00 6.42 -3.46
C MET A 41 23.27 6.83 -2.72
N ALA A 42 24.08 7.70 -3.32
CA ALA A 42 25.30 8.21 -2.70
C ALA A 42 24.97 9.08 -1.48
N ALA A 43 24.02 10.02 -1.62
CA ALA A 43 23.58 10.86 -0.52
C ALA A 43 22.95 10.06 0.63
N ILE A 44 22.20 8.98 0.32
CA ILE A 44 21.68 8.09 1.34
C ILE A 44 22.83 7.35 2.05
N ASN A 45 23.85 6.87 1.33
CA ASN A 45 25.01 6.25 1.97
C ASN A 45 25.78 7.24 2.86
N GLU A 46 25.94 8.49 2.43
CA GLU A 46 26.55 9.55 3.24
C GLU A 46 25.73 9.83 4.51
N PHE A 47 24.41 9.89 4.41
CA PHE A 47 23.52 10.00 5.56
C PHE A 47 23.70 8.82 6.53
N LEU A 48 23.72 7.60 6.00
CA LEU A 48 23.89 6.39 6.83
C LEU A 48 25.27 6.35 7.49
N ALA A 49 26.30 6.96 6.89
CA ALA A 49 27.65 7.02 7.45
C ALA A 49 27.83 8.03 8.60
N LEU A 50 26.83 8.89 8.88
CA LEU A 50 26.89 9.82 10.00
C LEU A 50 27.00 9.06 11.33
N SER A 51 27.88 9.53 12.22
CA SER A 51 28.16 8.85 13.51
C SER A 51 26.91 8.62 14.35
N MET A 52 26.06 9.64 14.45
CA MET A 52 24.77 9.56 15.15
C MET A 52 23.85 8.49 14.55
N ILE A 53 23.87 8.29 13.23
CA ILE A 53 23.05 7.29 12.56
C ILE A 53 23.62 5.88 12.77
N GLN A 54 24.95 5.75 12.78
CA GLN A 54 25.62 4.47 13.09
C GLN A 54 25.33 4.01 14.54
N GLU A 55 25.15 4.93 15.48
CA GLU A 55 24.75 4.60 16.86
C GLU A 55 23.34 4.01 16.99
N LEU A 56 22.46 4.28 16.02
CA LEU A 56 21.09 3.74 16.01
C LEU A 56 21.03 2.22 15.72
N ASN A 57 22.14 1.61 15.31
CA ASN A 57 22.24 0.18 14.99
C ASN A 57 21.12 -0.30 14.05
N LEU A 58 20.90 0.43 12.96
CA LEU A 58 19.94 0.04 11.93
C LEU A 58 20.30 -1.33 11.33
N SER A 59 19.29 -2.04 10.86
CA SER A 59 19.37 -3.36 10.22
C SER A 59 20.11 -3.32 8.87
N PHE A 60 20.34 -2.12 8.33
CA PHE A 60 21.07 -1.86 7.08
C PHE A 60 22.14 -0.79 7.29
N LYS A 61 23.28 -0.97 6.62
CA LYS A 61 24.43 -0.04 6.68
C LYS A 61 24.60 0.79 5.42
N ASN A 62 23.95 0.41 4.33
CA ASN A 62 24.03 1.10 3.06
C ASN A 62 22.71 1.02 2.29
N THR A 63 22.60 1.82 1.24
CA THR A 63 21.40 1.94 0.41
C THR A 63 21.04 0.63 -0.29
N LYS A 64 22.02 -0.24 -0.57
CA LYS A 64 21.76 -1.53 -1.22
C LYS A 64 21.05 -2.48 -0.25
N GLU A 65 21.54 -2.56 0.99
CA GLU A 65 20.89 -3.32 2.08
C GLU A 65 19.50 -2.76 2.38
N LEU A 66 19.36 -1.43 2.47
CA LEU A 66 18.07 -0.75 2.64
C LEU A 66 17.06 -1.18 1.57
N ARG A 67 17.47 -1.18 0.30
CA ARG A 67 16.61 -1.62 -0.81
C ARG A 67 16.32 -3.12 -0.75
N SER A 68 17.29 -3.93 -0.37
CA SER A 68 17.08 -5.37 -0.20
C SER A 68 16.03 -5.65 0.89
N CYS A 69 16.06 -4.92 2.01
CA CYS A 69 15.00 -5.00 3.02
C CYS A 69 13.65 -4.55 2.44
N ALA A 70 13.61 -3.43 1.70
CA ALA A 70 12.38 -2.98 1.07
C ALA A 70 11.79 -3.99 0.07
N GLU A 71 12.64 -4.74 -0.64
CA GLU A 71 12.23 -5.79 -1.59
C GLU A 71 11.67 -7.04 -0.92
N MET A 72 11.93 -7.26 0.39
CA MET A 72 11.32 -8.33 1.19
C MET A 72 9.88 -7.99 1.63
N LEU A 73 9.43 -6.75 1.46
CA LEU A 73 8.05 -6.39 1.73
C LEU A 73 7.12 -7.05 0.68
N PRO A 74 5.89 -7.40 1.07
CA PRO A 74 4.94 -8.02 0.17
C PRO A 74 4.75 -7.15 -1.07
N LYS A 75 4.93 -7.75 -2.25
CA LYS A 75 4.86 -7.04 -3.51
C LYS A 75 3.42 -6.61 -3.78
N GLY A 76 3.24 -5.31 -3.94
CA GLY A 76 1.98 -4.76 -4.46
C GLY A 76 1.75 -5.10 -5.93
N PRO A 77 0.59 -4.73 -6.49
CA PRO A 77 0.27 -4.94 -7.90
C PRO A 77 1.27 -4.26 -8.83
N SER A 78 1.82 -5.04 -9.76
CA SER A 78 2.83 -4.57 -10.71
C SER A 78 2.30 -3.46 -11.63
N TRP A 79 3.15 -2.46 -11.88
CA TRP A 79 2.93 -1.49 -12.94
C TRP A 79 2.95 -2.16 -14.31
N LYS A 80 2.01 -1.77 -15.16
CA LYS A 80 1.96 -2.13 -16.58
C LYS A 80 2.22 -0.86 -17.40
N CYS A 81 2.90 -1.01 -18.52
CA CYS A 81 3.15 0.06 -19.47
C CYS A 81 2.64 -0.37 -20.84
N GLN A 82 1.81 0.46 -21.46
CA GLN A 82 1.32 0.24 -22.82
C GLN A 82 1.56 1.49 -23.66
N ILE A 83 1.98 1.29 -24.90
CA ILE A 83 2.09 2.38 -25.88
C ILE A 83 0.72 2.55 -26.54
N ILE A 84 0.18 3.75 -26.49
CA ILE A 84 -1.09 4.09 -27.13
C ILE A 84 -0.80 4.79 -28.46
N THR A 85 -1.39 4.27 -29.53
CA THR A 85 -1.36 4.92 -30.84
C THR A 85 -2.46 5.97 -30.88
N SER A 86 -2.09 7.24 -31.03
CA SER A 86 -3.05 8.32 -31.25
C SER A 86 -3.48 8.40 -32.72
N LEU A 87 -4.73 8.82 -32.94
CA LEU A 87 -5.27 9.12 -34.29
C LEU A 87 -4.49 10.23 -35.01
N HIS A 88 -3.85 11.12 -34.24
CA HIS A 88 -3.00 12.19 -34.75
C HIS A 88 -1.53 11.85 -34.55
N SER A 89 -0.68 12.21 -35.51
CA SER A 89 0.77 11.99 -35.41
C SER A 89 1.36 12.82 -34.26
N THR A 90 1.77 12.16 -33.19
CA THR A 90 2.52 12.77 -32.10
C THR A 90 4.02 12.60 -32.34
N LYS A 91 4.81 13.64 -32.02
CA LYS A 91 6.29 13.57 -32.11
C LYS A 91 6.90 12.50 -31.20
N HIS A 92 6.20 12.14 -30.13
CA HIS A 92 6.62 11.14 -29.16
C HIS A 92 5.51 10.11 -28.93
N LEU A 93 5.92 8.86 -28.68
CA LEU A 93 5.01 7.77 -28.33
C LEU A 93 4.36 8.05 -26.96
N ILE A 94 3.03 7.94 -26.88
CA ILE A 94 2.30 8.08 -25.62
C ILE A 94 2.41 6.77 -24.84
N ARG A 95 3.00 6.81 -23.65
CA ARG A 95 3.10 5.67 -22.73
C ARG A 95 2.07 5.81 -21.62
N LEU A 96 1.11 4.89 -21.57
CA LEU A 96 0.17 4.76 -20.47
C LEU A 96 0.74 3.80 -19.43
N PHE A 97 0.93 4.31 -18.22
CA PHE A 97 1.24 3.51 -17.05
C PHE A 97 -0.03 3.26 -16.25
N TRP A 98 -0.34 2.00 -15.98
CA TRP A 98 -1.55 1.62 -15.24
C TRP A 98 -1.30 0.38 -14.37
N ARG A 99 -2.20 0.12 -13.43
CA ARG A 99 -2.23 -1.10 -12.62
C ARG A 99 -3.59 -1.75 -12.75
N ASP A 100 -3.63 -3.07 -12.57
CA ASP A 100 -4.88 -3.80 -12.52
C ASP A 100 -5.72 -3.31 -11.32
N PRO A 101 -6.87 -2.66 -11.54
CA PRO A 101 -7.63 -2.03 -10.47
C PRO A 101 -8.17 -3.07 -9.48
N VAL A 102 -8.50 -4.28 -9.95
CA VAL A 102 -8.95 -5.37 -9.07
C VAL A 102 -7.81 -5.73 -8.14
N LYS A 103 -6.61 -6.01 -8.66
CA LYS A 103 -5.45 -6.33 -7.81
C LYS A 103 -5.05 -5.20 -6.85
N CYS A 104 -5.26 -3.95 -7.23
CA CYS A 104 -5.09 -2.81 -6.34
C CYS A 104 -6.07 -2.84 -5.18
N LEU A 105 -7.35 -3.11 -5.44
CA LEU A 105 -8.36 -3.26 -4.39
C LEU A 105 -8.05 -4.46 -3.49
N GLU A 106 -7.69 -5.60 -4.06
CA GLU A 106 -7.29 -6.80 -3.30
C GLU A 106 -6.12 -6.49 -2.36
N SER A 107 -5.07 -5.85 -2.88
CA SER A 107 -3.91 -5.44 -2.08
C SER A 107 -4.25 -4.41 -1.00
N LEU A 108 -5.15 -3.47 -1.29
CA LEU A 108 -5.61 -2.48 -0.32
C LEU A 108 -6.43 -3.13 0.81
N PHE A 109 -7.34 -4.04 0.46
CA PHE A 109 -8.18 -4.76 1.42
C PHE A 109 -7.44 -5.83 2.21
N SER A 110 -6.26 -6.25 1.74
CA SER A 110 -5.36 -7.13 2.47
C SER A 110 -4.63 -6.40 3.61
N ASN A 111 -4.71 -5.06 3.69
CA ASN A 111 -4.10 -4.32 4.79
C ASN A 111 -4.98 -4.42 6.05
N PRO A 112 -4.45 -4.93 7.19
CA PRO A 112 -5.22 -5.13 8.42
C PRO A 112 -5.93 -3.86 8.94
N LEU A 113 -5.41 -2.67 8.62
CA LEU A 113 -6.02 -1.40 9.01
C LEU A 113 -7.43 -1.20 8.44
N PHE A 114 -7.79 -1.90 7.36
CA PHE A 114 -9.10 -1.80 6.73
C PHE A 114 -10.05 -2.94 7.08
N HIS A 115 -9.60 -3.97 7.82
CA HIS A 115 -10.39 -5.19 8.06
C HIS A 115 -11.79 -4.89 8.59
N ASP A 116 -11.89 -4.06 9.63
CA ASP A 116 -13.17 -3.71 10.28
C ASP A 116 -13.83 -2.46 9.68
N LYS A 117 -13.23 -1.89 8.62
CA LYS A 117 -13.69 -0.65 7.98
C LYS A 117 -14.44 -0.91 6.68
N LEU A 118 -14.40 -2.14 6.17
CA LEU A 118 -15.00 -2.51 4.89
C LEU A 118 -16.33 -3.21 5.12
N ASN A 119 -17.41 -2.53 4.76
CA ASN A 119 -18.71 -3.16 4.59
C ASN A 119 -18.85 -3.54 3.12
N PHE A 120 -19.15 -4.80 2.83
CA PHE A 120 -19.46 -5.28 1.48
C PHE A 120 -20.93 -5.68 1.32
N VAL A 121 -21.67 -5.66 2.43
CA VAL A 121 -23.07 -6.03 2.47
C VAL A 121 -23.88 -4.75 2.28
N PRO A 122 -24.76 -4.69 1.27
CA PRO A 122 -25.68 -3.57 1.13
C PRO A 122 -26.53 -3.45 2.39
N CYS A 123 -26.73 -2.22 2.87
CA CYS A 123 -27.46 -1.97 4.11
C CYS A 123 -28.31 -0.72 3.96
N ARG A 124 -29.49 -0.70 4.58
CA ARG A 124 -30.33 0.50 4.60
C ARG A 124 -30.11 1.26 5.90
N VAL A 125 -29.70 2.52 5.78
CA VAL A 125 -29.37 3.37 6.93
C VAL A 125 -30.46 4.42 7.08
N TYR A 126 -31.18 4.44 8.20
CA TYR A 126 -32.24 5.42 8.43
C TYR A 126 -31.86 6.41 9.53
N THR A 127 -32.32 7.66 9.40
CA THR A 127 -32.20 8.64 10.49
C THR A 127 -33.34 8.53 11.49
N ALA A 128 -33.00 8.66 12.78
CA ALA A 128 -33.91 8.74 13.94
C ALA A 128 -34.80 7.51 14.21
N ALA A 129 -35.37 7.47 15.42
CA ALA A 129 -36.14 6.35 15.97
C ALA A 129 -37.37 5.93 15.16
N GLY A 130 -37.79 6.72 14.15
CA GLY A 130 -38.95 6.44 13.31
C GLY A 130 -38.66 5.78 11.97
N TRP A 131 -37.39 5.61 11.57
CA TRP A 131 -36.99 5.00 10.28
C TRP A 131 -37.61 5.68 9.06
N LEU A 132 -37.95 6.96 9.17
CA LEU A 132 -38.75 7.68 8.18
C LEU A 132 -37.94 8.15 6.96
N LEU A 133 -36.62 8.32 7.12
CA LEU A 133 -35.78 8.91 6.09
C LEU A 133 -34.54 8.04 5.87
N HIS A 134 -34.52 7.39 4.69
CA HIS A 134 -33.39 6.61 4.22
C HIS A 134 -32.23 7.55 3.87
N VAL A 135 -31.03 7.20 4.35
CA VAL A 135 -29.79 7.94 4.16
C VAL A 135 -28.96 7.23 3.10
N TYR A 136 -28.68 7.94 2.02
CA TYR A 136 -27.81 7.50 0.94
C TYR A 136 -26.46 8.20 1.10
N SER A 137 -25.45 7.49 1.61
CA SER A 137 -24.09 8.02 1.80
C SER A 137 -23.06 7.35 0.89
N GLU A 138 -23.23 6.06 0.63
CA GLU A 138 -22.34 5.22 -0.18
C GLU A 138 -23.14 4.32 -1.12
N TRP A 139 -22.49 3.73 -2.12
CA TRP A 139 -23.14 2.81 -3.07
C TRP A 139 -23.92 1.70 -2.35
N LEU A 140 -23.35 1.12 -1.29
CA LEU A 140 -23.95 0.03 -0.52
C LEU A 140 -25.17 0.46 0.31
N THR A 141 -25.37 1.76 0.51
CA THR A 141 -26.61 2.29 1.12
C THR A 141 -27.72 2.56 0.11
N GLY A 142 -27.44 2.34 -1.18
CA GLY A 142 -28.40 2.52 -2.27
C GLY A 142 -29.38 1.36 -2.42
N ASP A 143 -30.57 1.68 -2.94
CA ASP A 143 -31.58 0.67 -3.25
C ASP A 143 -31.07 -0.34 -4.29
N SER A 144 -30.34 0.14 -5.30
CA SER A 144 -29.77 -0.74 -6.32
C SER A 144 -28.79 -1.77 -5.76
N ALA A 145 -28.00 -1.42 -4.74
CA ALA A 145 -27.11 -2.39 -4.10
C ALA A 145 -27.92 -3.40 -3.28
N TRP A 146 -28.97 -2.95 -2.57
CA TRP A 146 -29.87 -3.81 -1.80
C TRP A 146 -30.64 -4.81 -2.68
N ASP A 147 -31.10 -4.38 -3.86
CA ASP A 147 -31.91 -5.22 -4.74
C ASP A 147 -31.09 -6.29 -5.49
N ILE A 148 -29.76 -6.16 -5.54
CA ILE A 148 -28.84 -7.11 -6.21
C ILE A 148 -28.46 -8.30 -5.30
N GLN A 149 -28.77 -8.24 -3.99
CA GLN A 149 -28.36 -9.22 -2.97
C GLN A 149 -28.75 -10.67 -3.29
#